data_AF-A0A536LFV6-F1
#
_entry.id   AF-A0A536LFV6-F1
#
_cell.length_a   1.000
_cell.length_b   1.000
_cell.length_c   1.000
_cell.angle_alpha   90.00
_cell.angle_beta   90.00
_cell.angle_gamma   90.00
#
_symmetry.space_group_name_H-M   'P 1'
#
loop_
_entity.id
_entity.type
_entity.pdbx_description
1 polymer ?
#
loop_
_entity_poly.entity_id
_entity_poly.type
_entity_poly.pdbx_seq_one_letter_code
_entity_poly.pdbx_strand_id
1 'polypeptide(L)'
;MRRLVHAGLFLVAVSFAFLATSRQSTANHVDPILFVHGYTSDASAWNTMISRFQADGWESNRLFAYTFSSTKSNASIAQDVKARVDQIRATTGATKVDIITHSMGGLSSRYYLENLGGQANVDDWVSLGGPNHGTTWAYGCFFFSPCNQMIPGSSFLNGLNSGVETPGAVNYGTWWSPCDELINPDTSVILSGASNTQTSCMGHS
;
A
#
# COMPACT_ATOMS: atom_id res chain seq x y z
N MET A 1 7.45 -24.74 -86.14
CA MET A 1 6.85 -23.62 -85.37
C MET A 1 7.24 -23.78 -83.91
N ARG A 2 8.25 -23.04 -83.45
CA ARG A 2 8.68 -23.00 -82.03
C ARG A 2 9.03 -21.54 -81.73
N ARG A 3 8.23 -20.87 -80.92
CA ARG A 3 8.58 -19.56 -80.37
C ARG A 3 8.25 -19.53 -78.88
N LEU A 4 9.36 -19.60 -78.14
CA LEU A 4 9.67 -19.14 -76.78
C LEU A 4 8.64 -18.18 -76.17
N VAL A 5 8.08 -18.57 -75.03
CA VAL A 5 7.35 -17.68 -74.12
C VAL A 5 8.37 -17.15 -73.09
N HIS A 6 8.58 -15.83 -73.08
CA HIS A 6 9.39 -15.14 -72.09
C HIS A 6 8.60 -15.01 -70.79
N ALA A 7 9.12 -15.55 -69.70
CA ALA A 7 8.60 -15.31 -68.35
C ALA A 7 9.14 -13.98 -67.83
N GLY A 8 8.31 -12.94 -67.84
CA GLY A 8 8.57 -11.69 -67.12
C GLY A 8 8.15 -11.83 -65.67
N LEU A 9 9.11 -11.83 -64.75
CA LEU A 9 8.87 -11.85 -63.30
C LEU A 9 8.49 -10.43 -62.85
N PHE A 10 7.21 -10.18 -62.56
CA PHE A 10 6.78 -8.96 -61.86
C PHE A 10 6.88 -9.19 -60.35
N LEU A 11 7.88 -8.56 -59.71
CA LEU A 11 7.99 -8.44 -58.26
C LEU A 11 6.99 -7.38 -57.78
N VAL A 12 5.89 -7.81 -57.17
CA VAL A 12 5.00 -6.93 -56.40
C VAL A 12 5.59 -6.78 -55.00
N ALA A 13 6.21 -5.64 -54.71
CA ALA A 13 6.60 -5.30 -53.35
C ALA A 13 5.34 -4.91 -52.55
N VAL A 14 4.88 -5.80 -51.68
CA VAL A 14 3.80 -5.51 -50.74
C VAL A 14 4.39 -4.79 -49.54
N SER A 15 4.23 -3.47 -49.48
CA SER A 15 4.58 -2.67 -48.31
C SER A 15 3.56 -2.92 -47.20
N PHE A 16 3.95 -3.66 -46.17
CA PHE A 16 3.19 -3.75 -44.92
C PHE A 16 3.41 -2.46 -44.13
N ALA A 17 2.45 -1.54 -44.21
CA ALA A 17 2.36 -0.45 -43.25
C ALA A 17 1.96 -1.06 -41.89
N PHE A 18 2.91 -1.13 -40.96
CA PHE A 18 2.61 -1.39 -39.56
C PHE A 18 1.83 -0.19 -39.01
N LEU A 19 0.51 -0.32 -38.95
CA LEU A 19 -0.31 0.51 -38.08
C LEU A 19 0.05 0.14 -36.64
N ALA A 20 1.02 0.86 -36.07
CA ALA A 20 1.19 0.91 -34.63
C ALA A 20 -0.09 1.53 -34.07
N THR A 21 -1.04 0.70 -33.66
CA THR A 21 -2.10 1.12 -32.75
C THR A 21 -1.39 1.57 -31.48
N SER A 22 -1.21 2.88 -31.31
CA SER A 22 -0.95 3.42 -30.00
C SER A 22 -2.11 2.94 -29.13
N ARG A 23 -1.81 2.05 -28.17
CA ARG A 23 -2.69 1.93 -27.01
C ARG A 23 -2.63 3.30 -26.37
N GLN A 24 -3.60 4.13 -26.68
CA GLN A 24 -3.90 5.30 -25.90
C GLN A 24 -4.26 4.72 -24.53
N SER A 25 -3.26 4.72 -23.64
CA SER A 25 -3.45 4.49 -22.23
C SER A 25 -4.58 5.42 -21.83
N THR A 26 -5.80 4.88 -21.66
CA THR A 26 -6.77 5.54 -20.81
C THR A 26 -6.02 5.73 -19.52
N ALA A 27 -5.69 6.98 -19.17
CA ALA A 27 -5.19 7.30 -17.86
C ALA A 27 -6.30 6.84 -16.90
N ASN A 28 -6.25 5.57 -16.49
CA ASN A 28 -7.04 5.05 -15.41
C ASN A 28 -6.66 5.99 -14.28
N HIS A 29 -7.62 6.75 -13.79
CA HIS A 29 -7.43 7.59 -12.62
C HIS A 29 -7.10 6.66 -11.46
N VAL A 30 -5.82 6.33 -11.30
CA VAL A 30 -5.35 5.48 -10.21
C VAL A 30 -5.31 6.35 -8.97
N ASP A 31 -5.96 5.95 -7.89
CA ASP A 31 -6.01 6.75 -6.68
C ASP A 31 -4.59 7.09 -6.19
N PRO A 32 -4.36 8.29 -5.64
CA PRO A 32 -3.04 8.63 -5.14
C PRO A 32 -2.72 7.74 -3.93
N ILE A 33 -1.45 7.37 -3.77
CA ILE A 33 -0.99 6.53 -2.67
C ILE A 33 -0.41 7.39 -1.54
N LEU A 34 -0.85 7.12 -0.33
CA LEU A 34 -0.23 7.56 0.92
C LEU A 34 0.57 6.40 1.54
N PHE A 35 1.88 6.57 1.63
CA PHE A 35 2.79 5.67 2.33
C PHE A 35 2.97 6.07 3.81
N VAL A 36 2.79 5.13 4.73
CA VAL A 36 2.84 5.34 6.19
C VAL A 36 3.87 4.43 6.84
N HIS A 37 4.96 5.01 7.34
CA HIS A 37 6.10 4.26 7.89
C HIS A 37 5.82 3.62 9.27
N GLY A 38 6.75 2.76 9.71
CA GLY A 38 6.70 2.11 11.02
C GLY A 38 7.26 2.93 12.19
N TYR A 39 7.27 2.33 13.37
CA TYR A 39 7.84 2.91 14.59
C TYR A 39 9.33 3.24 14.39
N THR A 40 9.76 4.42 14.85
CA THR A 40 11.16 4.92 14.76
C THR A 40 11.75 5.05 13.35
N SER A 41 10.91 5.01 12.31
CA SER A 41 11.27 5.23 10.91
C SER A 41 10.88 6.65 10.46
N ASP A 42 11.03 6.93 9.16
CA ASP A 42 10.57 8.15 8.50
C ASP A 42 10.12 7.88 7.05
N ALA A 43 9.70 8.93 6.33
CA ALA A 43 9.22 8.85 4.96
C ALA A 43 10.23 8.24 3.96
N SER A 44 11.53 8.33 4.22
CA SER A 44 12.58 7.84 3.30
C SER A 44 12.61 6.32 3.16
N ALA A 45 12.01 5.59 4.11
CA ALA A 45 11.80 4.14 4.02
C ALA A 45 11.05 3.73 2.75
N TRP A 46 10.24 4.63 2.19
CA TRP A 46 9.46 4.37 0.99
C TRP A 46 10.17 4.72 -0.32
N ASN A 47 11.37 5.31 -0.28
CA ASN A 47 12.07 5.78 -1.48
C ASN A 47 12.20 4.67 -2.54
N THR A 48 12.62 3.46 -2.14
CA THR A 48 12.76 2.32 -3.06
C THR A 48 11.43 1.94 -3.69
N MET A 49 10.35 1.89 -2.90
CA MET A 49 9.03 1.52 -3.40
C MET A 49 8.46 2.59 -4.32
N ILE A 50 8.59 3.87 -3.94
CA ILE A 50 8.20 5.02 -4.76
C ILE A 50 8.96 5.00 -6.10
N SER A 51 10.26 4.77 -6.10
CA SER A 51 11.04 4.67 -7.34
C SER A 51 10.59 3.51 -8.23
N ARG A 52 10.17 2.38 -7.64
CA ARG A 52 9.59 1.26 -8.40
C ARG A 52 8.24 1.62 -9.02
N PHE A 53 7.34 2.24 -8.25
CA PHE A 53 6.08 2.76 -8.79
C PHE A 53 6.31 3.74 -9.95
N GLN A 54 7.27 4.65 -9.83
CA GLN A 54 7.65 5.59 -10.89
C GLN A 54 8.21 4.87 -12.13
N ALA A 55 9.06 3.85 -11.93
CA ALA A 55 9.56 3.02 -13.02
C ALA A 55 8.43 2.27 -13.75
N ASP A 56 7.36 1.92 -13.03
CA ASP A 56 6.14 1.31 -13.55
C ASP A 56 5.15 2.34 -14.15
N GLY A 57 5.53 3.62 -14.24
CA GLY A 57 4.79 4.68 -14.91
C GLY A 57 3.89 5.53 -14.03
N TRP A 58 3.96 5.40 -12.70
CA TRP A 58 3.21 6.27 -11.79
C TRP A 58 3.79 7.68 -11.76
N GLU A 59 2.92 8.69 -11.85
CA GLU A 59 3.31 10.08 -11.72
C GLU A 59 3.71 10.41 -10.27
N SER A 60 4.77 11.20 -10.10
CA SER A 60 5.27 11.56 -8.76
C SER A 60 4.26 12.36 -7.92
N ASN A 61 3.35 13.09 -8.56
CA ASN A 61 2.24 13.80 -7.91
C ASN A 61 1.10 12.87 -7.44
N ARG A 62 1.23 11.55 -7.61
CA ARG A 62 0.33 10.52 -7.08
C ARG A 62 0.94 9.75 -5.91
N LEU A 63 2.21 9.97 -5.57
CA LEU A 63 2.94 9.19 -4.58
C LEU A 63 3.35 10.07 -3.41
N PHE A 64 2.77 9.83 -2.24
CA PHE A 64 2.94 10.69 -1.07
C PHE A 64 3.44 9.88 0.12
N ALA A 65 4.59 10.26 0.68
CA ALA A 65 5.03 9.81 1.99
C ALA A 65 5.07 11.00 2.96
N TYR A 66 5.00 10.73 4.26
CA TYR A 66 5.19 11.74 5.30
C TYR A 66 5.85 11.12 6.52
N THR A 67 6.49 11.95 7.35
CA THR A 67 7.12 11.52 8.61
C THR A 67 6.25 11.94 9.78
N PHE A 68 5.89 10.99 10.64
CA PHE A 68 5.25 11.27 11.94
C PHE A 68 6.24 11.14 13.10
N SER A 69 5.89 11.73 14.25
CA SER A 69 6.68 11.57 15.47
C SER A 69 6.40 10.24 16.16
N SER A 70 7.43 9.45 16.42
CA SER A 70 7.32 8.18 17.17
C SER A 70 7.08 8.35 18.67
N THR A 71 6.87 9.57 19.15
CA THR A 71 6.41 9.85 20.53
C THR A 71 4.89 9.96 20.64
N LYS A 72 4.19 10.14 19.52
CA LYS A 72 2.73 10.23 19.47
C LYS A 72 2.09 8.85 19.64
N SER A 73 0.91 8.79 20.26
CA SER A 73 0.08 7.58 20.26
C SER A 73 -0.40 7.25 18.83
N ASN A 74 -0.77 5.99 18.56
CA ASN A 74 -1.34 5.59 17.26
C ASN A 74 -2.61 6.37 16.92
N ALA A 75 -3.46 6.68 17.90
CA ALA A 75 -4.66 7.51 17.69
C ALA A 75 -4.31 8.95 17.30
N SER A 76 -3.21 9.51 17.84
CA SER A 76 -2.72 10.82 17.44
C SER A 76 -2.09 10.79 16.04
N ILE A 77 -1.35 9.73 15.70
CA ILE A 77 -0.79 9.54 14.35
C ILE A 77 -1.93 9.35 13.33
N ALA A 78 -3.02 8.68 13.70
CA ALA A 78 -4.21 8.53 12.86
C ALA A 78 -4.84 9.88 12.47
N GLN A 79 -4.76 10.90 13.33
CA GLN A 79 -5.18 12.27 12.97
C GLN A 79 -4.24 12.88 11.92
N ASP A 80 -2.93 12.61 12.00
CA ASP A 80 -1.98 13.02 10.97
C ASP A 80 -2.28 12.31 9.63
N VAL A 81 -2.57 10.99 9.67
CA VAL A 81 -3.00 10.21 8.49
C VAL A 81 -4.25 10.85 7.87
N LYS A 82 -5.28 11.13 8.68
CA LYS A 82 -6.50 11.80 8.21
C LYS A 82 -6.21 13.11 7.50
N ALA A 83 -5.44 13.99 8.15
CA ALA A 83 -5.09 15.29 7.60
C ALA A 83 -4.34 15.15 6.27
N ARG A 84 -3.48 14.13 6.15
CA ARG A 84 -2.73 13.86 4.92
C ARG A 84 -3.62 13.32 3.80
N VAL A 85 -4.55 12.41 4.09
CA VAL A 85 -5.56 11.94 3.12
C VAL A 85 -6.40 13.12 2.61
N ASP A 86 -6.90 13.97 3.52
CA ASP A 86 -7.68 15.15 3.14
C ASP A 86 -6.87 16.11 2.24
N GLN A 87 -5.60 16.35 2.58
CA GLN A 87 -4.70 17.19 1.77
C GLN A 87 -4.44 16.60 0.37
N ILE A 88 -4.20 15.28 0.28
CA ILE A 88 -3.94 14.59 -0.99
C ILE A 88 -5.16 14.72 -1.91
N ARG A 89 -6.36 14.47 -1.39
CA ARG A 89 -7.61 14.60 -2.15
C ARG A 89 -7.82 16.03 -2.63
N ALA A 90 -7.61 17.02 -1.76
CA ALA A 90 -7.72 18.43 -2.13
C ALA A 90 -6.71 18.86 -3.23
N THR A 91 -5.48 18.32 -3.19
CA THR A 91 -4.42 18.70 -4.13
C THR A 91 -4.55 17.99 -5.48
N THR A 92 -5.00 16.73 -5.47
CA THR A 92 -5.05 15.88 -6.67
C THR A 92 -6.42 15.84 -7.34
N GLY A 93 -7.47 16.30 -6.65
CA GLY A 93 -8.86 16.15 -7.08
C GLY A 93 -9.40 14.72 -6.96
N ALA A 94 -8.62 13.78 -6.39
CA ALA A 94 -9.06 12.40 -6.22
C ALA A 94 -10.17 12.28 -5.17
N THR A 95 -11.13 11.39 -5.43
CA THR A 95 -12.24 11.15 -4.48
C THR A 95 -11.82 10.21 -3.36
N LYS A 96 -10.84 9.34 -3.60
CA LYS A 96 -10.25 8.40 -2.63
C LYS A 96 -8.72 8.42 -2.72
N VAL A 97 -8.08 7.73 -1.78
CA VAL A 97 -6.62 7.57 -1.62
C VAL A 97 -6.34 6.12 -1.23
N ASP A 98 -5.30 5.52 -1.79
CA ASP A 98 -4.81 4.23 -1.33
C ASP A 98 -3.79 4.43 -0.22
N ILE A 99 -3.79 3.55 0.78
CA ILE A 99 -2.85 3.62 1.89
C ILE A 99 -1.99 2.37 1.90
N ILE A 100 -0.67 2.56 1.78
CA ILE A 100 0.31 1.49 1.97
C ILE A 100 1.05 1.76 3.28
N THR A 101 1.06 0.77 4.17
CA THR A 101 1.64 0.89 5.51
C THR A 101 2.72 -0.14 5.75
N HIS A 102 3.66 0.20 6.63
CA HIS A 102 4.65 -0.74 7.16
C HIS A 102 4.58 -0.76 8.69
N SER A 103 4.66 -1.95 9.27
CA SER A 103 4.78 -2.14 10.72
C SER A 103 3.68 -1.38 11.48
N MET A 104 4.06 -0.66 12.55
CA MET A 104 3.15 0.17 13.36
C MET A 104 2.28 1.15 12.55
N GLY A 105 2.73 1.60 11.37
CA GLY A 105 1.94 2.46 10.49
C GLY A 105 0.57 1.85 10.14
N GLY A 106 0.49 0.51 10.09
CA GLY A 106 -0.76 -0.22 9.90
C GLY A 106 -1.79 0.06 10.99
N LEU A 107 -1.36 0.10 12.26
CA LEU A 107 -2.26 0.35 13.39
C LEU A 107 -2.82 1.76 13.40
N SER A 108 -1.97 2.75 13.13
CA SER A 108 -2.39 4.15 13.04
C SER A 108 -3.36 4.37 11.88
N SER A 109 -3.10 3.77 10.72
CA SER A 109 -4.01 3.88 9.56
C SER A 109 -5.32 3.10 9.76
N ARG A 110 -5.30 1.91 10.38
CA ARG A 110 -6.55 1.21 10.74
C ARG A 110 -7.40 2.03 11.70
N TYR A 111 -6.79 2.64 12.72
CA TYR A 111 -7.53 3.53 13.62
C TYR A 111 -8.18 4.70 12.87
N TYR A 112 -7.52 5.25 11.83
CA TYR A 112 -8.16 6.25 10.97
C TYR A 112 -9.40 5.70 10.24
N LEU A 113 -9.29 4.51 9.64
CA LEU A 113 -10.40 3.86 8.93
C LEU A 113 -11.58 3.58 9.86
N GLU A 114 -11.32 3.08 11.05
CA GLU A 114 -12.32 2.54 11.97
C GLU A 114 -12.94 3.61 12.89
N ASN A 115 -12.16 4.60 13.32
CA ASN A 115 -12.59 5.55 14.36
C ASN A 115 -12.74 6.99 13.87
N LEU A 116 -12.17 7.34 12.71
CA LEU A 116 -12.11 8.72 12.22
C LEU A 116 -12.79 8.92 10.86
N GLY A 117 -13.59 7.93 10.43
CA GLY A 117 -14.38 7.98 9.20
C GLY A 117 -13.58 7.75 7.92
N GLY A 118 -12.39 7.14 8.00
CA GLY A 118 -11.51 6.94 6.85
C GLY A 118 -12.09 6.05 5.75
N GLN A 119 -13.04 5.16 6.07
CA GLN A 119 -13.71 4.27 5.10
C GLN A 119 -14.36 5.01 3.92
N ALA A 120 -14.77 6.27 4.09
CA ALA A 120 -15.36 7.05 3.00
C ALA A 120 -14.33 7.62 2.01
N ASN A 121 -13.04 7.63 2.38
CA ASN A 121 -11.98 8.36 1.67
C ASN A 121 -10.83 7.46 1.21
N VAL A 122 -10.88 6.16 1.52
CA VAL A 122 -9.85 5.19 1.18
C VAL A 122 -10.44 4.12 0.25
N ASP A 123 -9.70 3.73 -0.79
CA ASP A 123 -10.10 2.61 -1.67
C ASP A 123 -9.41 1.32 -1.24
N ASP A 124 -8.07 1.31 -1.28
CA ASP A 124 -7.26 0.20 -0.80
C ASP A 124 -6.48 0.55 0.48
N TRP A 125 -6.47 -0.37 1.44
CA TRP A 125 -5.54 -0.36 2.58
C TRP A 125 -4.66 -1.61 2.54
N VAL A 126 -3.36 -1.39 2.39
CA VAL A 126 -2.33 -2.42 2.31
C VAL A 126 -1.40 -2.31 3.51
N SER A 127 -1.16 -3.43 4.18
CA SER A 127 -0.26 -3.51 5.33
C SER A 127 0.85 -4.53 5.16
N LEU A 128 2.08 -4.06 5.30
CA LEU A 128 3.31 -4.85 5.21
C LEU A 128 3.85 -5.05 6.63
N GLY A 129 3.70 -6.26 7.17
CA GLY A 129 4.14 -6.59 8.53
C GLY A 129 3.45 -5.77 9.62
N GLY A 130 2.19 -5.36 9.43
CA GLY A 130 1.46 -4.59 10.45
C GLY A 130 1.04 -5.49 11.62
N PRO A 131 1.37 -5.18 12.89
CA PRO A 131 1.03 -6.02 14.04
C PRO A 131 -0.44 -5.87 14.43
N ASN A 132 -1.36 -6.27 13.56
CA ASN A 132 -2.82 -6.08 13.70
C ASN A 132 -3.40 -6.67 14.99
N HIS A 133 -2.81 -7.77 15.47
CA HIS A 133 -3.11 -8.39 16.76
C HIS A 133 -1.97 -8.27 17.77
N GLY A 134 -1.06 -7.32 17.51
CA GLY A 134 0.07 -6.98 18.37
C GLY A 134 1.33 -7.79 18.10
N THR A 135 2.38 -7.45 18.83
CA THR A 135 3.64 -8.19 18.83
C THR A 135 4.24 -8.23 20.23
N THR A 136 4.76 -9.40 20.60
CA THR A 136 5.51 -9.59 21.85
C THR A 136 6.80 -8.77 21.91
N TRP A 137 7.37 -8.38 20.76
CA TRP A 137 8.53 -7.48 20.74
C TRP A 137 8.26 -6.15 21.47
N ALA A 138 7.00 -5.69 21.41
CA ALA A 138 6.59 -4.42 22.03
C ALA A 138 6.71 -4.40 23.57
N TYR A 139 6.81 -5.57 24.23
CA TYR A 139 7.12 -5.61 25.67
C TYR A 139 8.46 -4.92 25.99
N GLY A 140 9.41 -4.89 25.05
CA GLY A 140 10.71 -4.23 25.24
C GLY A 140 10.68 -2.70 25.22
N CYS A 141 9.62 -2.08 24.68
CA CYS A 141 9.48 -0.62 24.60
C CYS A 141 8.17 -0.08 25.19
N PHE A 142 7.55 -0.82 26.11
CA PHE A 142 6.24 -0.54 26.67
C PHE A 142 6.07 0.84 27.35
N PHE A 143 7.18 1.50 27.70
CA PHE A 143 7.21 2.83 28.29
C PHE A 143 6.87 3.95 27.29
N PHE A 144 6.95 3.68 25.98
CA PHE A 144 6.50 4.60 24.94
C PHE A 144 5.08 4.28 24.52
N SER A 145 4.19 5.27 24.56
CA SER A 145 2.76 5.13 24.22
C SER A 145 2.48 4.33 22.94
N PRO A 146 3.08 4.66 21.77
CA PRO A 146 2.81 3.90 20.55
C PRO A 146 3.26 2.44 20.63
N CYS A 147 4.36 2.16 21.31
CA CYS A 147 4.84 0.80 21.50
C CYS A 147 3.97 0.03 22.50
N ASN A 148 3.55 0.64 23.60
CA ASN A 148 2.60 0.05 24.54
C ASN A 148 1.32 -0.43 23.84
N GLN A 149 0.84 0.34 22.86
CA GLN A 149 -0.34 0.00 22.08
C GLN A 149 -0.14 -1.21 21.16
N MET A 150 1.09 -1.56 20.76
CA MET A 150 1.39 -2.76 19.98
C MET A 150 1.43 -4.05 20.81
N ILE A 151 1.34 -3.97 22.14
CA ILE A 151 1.38 -5.16 23.00
C ILE A 151 0.08 -5.97 22.81
N PRO A 152 0.15 -7.29 22.57
CA PRO A 152 -1.04 -8.14 22.46
C PRO A 152 -1.97 -7.97 23.67
N GLY A 153 -3.25 -7.74 23.40
CA GLY A 153 -4.25 -7.50 24.45
C GLY A 153 -4.23 -6.10 25.06
N SER A 154 -3.47 -5.14 24.52
CA SER A 154 -3.54 -3.74 24.94
C SER A 154 -4.96 -3.19 24.77
N SER A 155 -5.34 -2.19 25.56
CA SER A 155 -6.67 -1.56 25.43
C SER A 155 -6.90 -0.97 24.03
N PHE A 156 -5.84 -0.49 23.39
CA PHE A 156 -5.88 -0.01 22.01
C PHE A 156 -6.22 -1.13 21.02
N LEU A 157 -5.50 -2.26 21.05
CA LEU A 157 -5.77 -3.38 20.14
C LEU A 157 -7.11 -4.06 20.44
N ASN A 158 -7.49 -4.19 21.71
CA ASN A 158 -8.81 -4.72 22.07
C ASN A 158 -9.93 -3.82 21.52
N GLY A 159 -9.75 -2.50 21.55
CA GLY A 159 -10.69 -1.57 20.94
C GLY A 159 -10.73 -1.71 19.41
N LEU A 160 -9.57 -1.71 18.77
CA LEU A 160 -9.43 -1.79 17.31
C LEU A 160 -9.93 -3.14 16.75
N ASN A 161 -9.85 -4.23 17.51
CA ASN A 161 -10.30 -5.55 17.08
C ASN A 161 -11.63 -5.97 17.73
N SER A 162 -12.39 -5.02 18.31
CA SER A 162 -13.68 -5.32 18.96
C SER A 162 -14.83 -5.55 17.98
N GLY A 163 -14.69 -5.10 16.74
CA GLY A 163 -15.69 -5.19 15.68
C GLY A 163 -15.27 -6.09 14.52
N VAL A 164 -15.86 -5.84 13.34
CA VAL A 164 -15.39 -6.46 12.09
C VAL A 164 -14.04 -5.83 11.73
N GLU A 165 -13.01 -6.65 11.56
CA GLU A 165 -11.63 -6.21 11.31
C GLU A 165 -11.42 -5.46 9.99
N THR A 166 -12.27 -5.70 9.00
CA THR A 166 -12.24 -5.04 7.68
C THR A 166 -13.58 -4.36 7.38
N PRO A 167 -13.92 -3.25 8.07
CA PRO A 167 -15.23 -2.62 7.94
C PRO A 167 -15.38 -1.81 6.65
N GLY A 168 -16.62 -1.69 6.19
CA GLY A 168 -16.98 -0.85 5.05
C GLY A 168 -16.65 -1.48 3.70
N ALA A 169 -16.43 -0.63 2.70
CA ALA A 169 -16.16 -1.03 1.31
C ALA A 169 -14.69 -0.85 0.91
N VAL A 170 -13.80 -0.60 1.88
CA VAL A 170 -12.36 -0.54 1.66
C VAL A 170 -11.85 -1.95 1.35
N ASN A 171 -10.96 -2.10 0.39
CA ASN A 171 -10.28 -3.38 0.17
C ASN A 171 -9.09 -3.47 1.12
N TYR A 172 -8.98 -4.57 1.86
CA TYR A 172 -7.92 -4.79 2.82
C TYR A 172 -6.96 -5.86 2.31
N GLY A 173 -5.67 -5.55 2.32
CA GLY A 173 -4.60 -6.49 1.99
C GLY A 173 -3.52 -6.51 3.07
N THR A 174 -3.07 -7.70 3.45
CA THR A 174 -1.96 -7.86 4.40
C THR A 174 -0.87 -8.74 3.81
N TRP A 175 0.38 -8.39 4.11
CA TRP A 175 1.56 -9.18 3.78
C TRP A 175 2.32 -9.49 5.06
N TRP A 176 2.58 -10.77 5.30
CA TRP A 176 3.28 -11.27 6.48
C TRP A 176 4.37 -12.26 6.10
N SER A 177 5.40 -12.35 6.93
CA SER A 177 6.57 -13.20 6.70
C SER A 177 6.77 -14.18 7.86
N PRO A 178 7.06 -15.46 7.59
CA PRO A 178 7.40 -16.42 8.63
C PRO A 178 8.77 -16.17 9.28
N CYS A 179 9.53 -15.19 8.78
CA CYS A 179 10.85 -14.82 9.28
C CYS A 179 10.89 -13.38 9.80
N ASP A 180 9.72 -12.76 10.02
CA ASP A 180 9.66 -11.45 10.64
C ASP A 180 10.18 -11.54 12.09
N GLU A 181 11.26 -10.82 12.37
CA GLU A 181 11.92 -10.83 13.68
C GLU A 181 11.24 -9.90 14.69
N LEU A 182 10.39 -8.98 14.24
CA LEU A 182 9.74 -7.98 15.09
C LEU A 182 8.26 -8.26 15.32
N ILE A 183 7.57 -8.87 14.37
CA ILE A 183 6.14 -9.14 14.44
C ILE A 183 5.95 -10.61 14.82
N ASN A 184 5.91 -10.86 16.13
CA ASN A 184 5.84 -12.20 16.69
C ASN A 184 4.70 -12.29 17.71
N PRO A 185 3.71 -13.19 17.52
CA PRO A 185 3.61 -14.15 16.43
C PRO A 185 3.35 -13.48 15.07
N ASP A 186 3.95 -14.01 14.00
CA ASP A 186 3.80 -13.55 12.61
C ASP A 186 2.35 -13.56 12.11
N THR A 187 1.56 -14.52 12.59
CA THR A 187 0.12 -14.61 12.34
C THR A 187 -0.67 -13.42 12.89
N SER A 188 -0.08 -12.57 13.74
CA SER A 188 -0.75 -11.37 14.25
C SER A 188 -1.03 -10.34 13.17
N VAL A 189 -0.39 -10.45 12.01
CA VAL A 189 -0.58 -9.56 10.85
C VAL A 189 -1.90 -9.82 10.13
N ILE A 190 -2.43 -11.04 10.20
CA ILE A 190 -3.61 -11.45 9.45
C ILE A 190 -4.85 -10.69 9.93
N LEU A 191 -5.74 -10.33 9.00
CA LEU A 191 -7.08 -9.80 9.29
C LEU A 191 -8.16 -10.66 8.64
N SER A 192 -9.23 -10.94 9.39
CA SER A 192 -10.46 -11.54 8.88
C SER A 192 -11.09 -10.64 7.82
N GLY A 193 -11.39 -11.18 6.64
CA GLY A 193 -11.98 -10.45 5.52
C GLY A 193 -10.96 -9.76 4.59
N ALA A 194 -9.68 -9.72 4.96
CA ALA A 194 -8.63 -9.20 4.08
C ALA A 194 -8.10 -10.27 3.10
N SER A 195 -7.47 -9.80 2.02
CA SER A 195 -6.56 -10.63 1.22
C SER A 195 -5.23 -10.77 1.99
N ASN A 196 -5.04 -11.91 2.65
CA ASN A 196 -3.86 -12.17 3.46
C ASN A 196 -2.83 -12.96 2.65
N THR A 197 -1.65 -12.37 2.44
CA THR A 197 -0.57 -12.94 1.64
C THR A 197 0.64 -13.26 2.50
N GLN A 198 1.06 -14.52 2.51
CA GLN A 198 2.34 -14.91 3.08
C GLN A 198 3.46 -14.65 2.06
N THR A 199 4.53 -13.98 2.47
CA THR A 199 5.75 -13.82 1.65
C THR A 199 6.68 -15.03 1.79
N SER A 200 7.76 -15.05 1.00
CA SER A 200 8.94 -15.84 1.37
C SER A 200 9.48 -15.40 2.74
N CYS A 201 10.40 -16.20 3.31
CA CYS A 201 11.17 -15.83 4.50
C CYS A 201 11.91 -14.51 4.26
N MET A 202 11.35 -13.41 4.78
CA MET A 202 11.86 -12.05 4.70
C MET A 202 11.95 -11.46 6.10
N GLY A 203 12.99 -10.69 6.38
CA GLY A 203 13.06 -9.90 7.61
C GLY A 203 12.07 -8.74 7.58
N HIS A 204 11.99 -8.01 8.69
CA HIS A 204 11.00 -6.95 8.86
C HIS A 204 11.23 -5.71 7.96
N SER A 205 12.47 -5.45 7.53
CA SER A 205 12.86 -4.24 6.76
C SER A 205 13.34 -4.55 5.34
#